data_AF-A0A972M407-F1
#
_entry.id   AF-A0A972M407-F1
#
_cell.length_a   1.000
_cell.length_b   1.000
_cell.length_c   1.000
_cell.angle_alpha   90.00
_cell.angle_beta   90.00
_cell.angle_gamma   90.00
#
_symmetry.space_group_name_H-M   'P 1'
#
loop_
_entity.id
_entity.type
_entity.pdbx_description
1 polymer ?
#
loop_
_entity_poly.entity_id
_entity_poly.type
_entity_poly.pdbx_seq_one_letter_code
_entity_poly.pdbx_strand_id
1 'polypeptide(L)'
;MDWTLIAQKIVLAFMTATFSIGLFFSFVVAPILFKSLPKKEAGKIVEKIFPIYFGLCLGLDALSLLAVFKANVGFILILILVLTLTLNAVQLYVILPEAKEKKLNDYEGFKKLHKISVIINLSVVFLNLAGVLYLIFKPF
;
A
#
# COMPACT_ATOMS: atom_id res chain seq x y z
N MET A 1 22.28 1.48 -23.82
CA MET A 1 20.99 1.68 -23.11
C MET A 1 21.32 2.01 -21.67
N ASP A 2 20.80 3.12 -21.15
CA ASP A 2 21.06 3.52 -19.77
C ASP A 2 20.16 2.72 -18.81
N TRP A 3 20.72 1.65 -18.28
CA TRP A 3 20.03 0.74 -17.36
C TRP A 3 19.69 1.40 -16.02
N THR A 4 20.44 2.42 -15.61
CA THR A 4 20.21 3.13 -14.36
C THR A 4 18.98 4.03 -14.49
N LEU A 5 18.89 4.79 -15.58
CA LEU A 5 17.71 5.60 -15.87
C LEU A 5 16.44 4.73 -16.03
N ILE A 6 16.55 3.58 -16.69
CA ILE A 6 15.43 2.64 -16.82
C ILE A 6 14.99 2.14 -15.44
N ALA A 7 15.95 1.72 -14.60
CA ALA A 7 15.64 1.24 -13.26
C ALA A 7 14.97 2.33 -12.40
N GLN A 8 15.42 3.58 -12.46
CA GLN A 8 14.78 4.71 -11.76
C GLN A 8 13.35 4.94 -12.23
N LYS A 9 13.09 4.87 -13.54
CA LYS A 9 11.72 4.99 -14.09
C LYS A 9 10.82 3.85 -13.63
N ILE A 10 11.36 2.64 -13.51
CA ILE A 10 10.62 1.49 -12.97
C ILE A 10 10.24 1.73 -11.50
N VAL A 11 11.20 2.15 -10.66
CA VAL A 11 10.92 2.49 -9.24
C VAL A 11 9.86 3.59 -9.17
N LEU A 12 10.03 4.68 -9.92
CA LEU A 12 9.08 5.78 -9.96
C LEU A 12 7.67 5.32 -10.37
N ALA A 13 7.56 4.51 -11.42
CA ALA A 13 6.29 4.02 -11.94
C ALA A 13 5.55 3.15 -10.92
N PHE A 14 6.25 2.22 -10.27
CA PHE A 14 5.64 1.31 -9.30
C PHE A 14 5.28 2.01 -7.99
N MET A 15 6.13 2.92 -7.48
CA MET A 15 5.75 3.74 -6.32
C MET A 15 4.55 4.64 -6.61
N THR A 16 4.51 5.24 -7.82
CA THR A 16 3.35 6.03 -8.27
C THR A 16 2.10 5.18 -8.36
N ALA A 17 2.21 3.93 -8.84
CA ALA A 17 1.10 2.99 -8.88
C ALA A 17 0.61 2.62 -7.47
N THR A 18 1.49 2.25 -6.53
CA THR A 18 1.11 1.96 -5.13
C THR A 18 0.41 3.17 -4.49
N PHE A 19 0.97 4.37 -4.65
CA PHE A 19 0.36 5.62 -4.18
C PHE A 19 -1.04 5.84 -4.76
N SER A 20 -1.17 5.73 -6.08
CA SER A 20 -2.43 6.03 -6.80
C SER A 20 -3.53 5.01 -6.47
N ILE A 21 -3.18 3.72 -6.40
CA ILE A 21 -4.08 2.64 -5.98
C ILE A 21 -4.57 2.91 -4.55
N GLY A 22 -3.66 3.26 -3.65
CA GLY A 22 -4.00 3.54 -2.26
C GLY A 22 -4.89 4.77 -2.06
N LEU A 23 -4.62 5.86 -2.80
CA LEU A 23 -5.50 7.03 -2.80
C LEU A 23 -6.88 6.70 -3.36
N PHE A 24 -6.94 6.07 -4.54
CA PHE A 24 -8.20 5.75 -5.20
C PHE A 24 -9.06 4.84 -4.33
N PHE A 25 -8.48 3.80 -3.74
CA PHE A 25 -9.22 2.92 -2.85
C PHE A 25 -9.72 3.65 -1.60
N SER A 26 -8.84 4.39 -0.92
CA SER A 26 -9.12 5.00 0.38
C SER A 26 -10.14 6.15 0.30
N PHE A 27 -10.06 6.97 -0.76
CA PHE A 27 -10.84 8.21 -0.87
C PHE A 27 -11.98 8.12 -1.89
N VAL A 28 -11.99 7.12 -2.77
CA VAL A 28 -13.03 6.97 -3.80
C VAL A 28 -13.79 5.66 -3.61
N VAL A 29 -13.12 4.51 -3.74
CA VAL A 29 -13.81 3.20 -3.77
C VAL A 29 -14.50 2.90 -2.44
N ALA A 30 -13.78 2.95 -1.31
CA ALA A 30 -14.37 2.62 -0.02
C ALA A 30 -15.49 3.61 0.38
N PRO A 31 -15.32 4.94 0.28
CA PRO A 31 -16.40 5.90 0.57
C PRO A 31 -17.63 5.71 -0.31
N ILE A 32 -17.47 5.48 -1.61
CA ILE A 32 -18.60 5.23 -2.52
C ILE A 32 -19.33 3.94 -2.11
N LEU A 33 -18.61 2.86 -1.82
CA LEU A 33 -19.24 1.61 -1.39
C LEU A 33 -20.06 1.79 -0.11
N PHE A 34 -19.50 2.45 0.91
CA PHE A 34 -20.21 2.67 2.18
C PHE A 34 -21.32 3.72 2.10
N LYS A 35 -21.31 4.59 1.09
CA LYS A 35 -22.39 5.55 0.81
C LYS A 35 -23.53 4.91 0.02
N SER A 36 -23.22 4.00 -0.90
CA SER A 36 -24.19 3.45 -1.86
C SER A 36 -24.84 2.14 -1.42
N LEU A 37 -24.27 1.44 -0.44
CA LEU A 37 -24.76 0.12 0.01
C LEU A 37 -24.97 0.07 1.52
N PRO A 38 -25.84 -0.84 2.01
CA PRO A 38 -25.91 -1.15 3.43
C PRO A 38 -24.54 -1.52 3.99
N LYS A 39 -24.18 -1.02 5.17
CA LYS A 39 -22.86 -1.19 5.81
C LYS A 39 -22.35 -2.64 5.80
N LYS A 40 -23.26 -3.61 6.02
CA LYS A 40 -22.95 -5.05 6.02
C LYS A 40 -22.49 -5.55 4.65
N GLU A 41 -23.12 -5.07 3.57
CA GLU A 41 -22.82 -5.46 2.19
C GLU A 41 -21.55 -4.79 1.70
N ALA A 42 -21.41 -3.47 1.90
CA ALA A 42 -20.19 -2.73 1.60
C ALA A 42 -18.97 -3.37 2.27
N GLY A 43 -19.10 -3.73 3.55
CA GLY A 43 -18.04 -4.40 4.30
C GLY A 43 -17.65 -5.77 3.74
N LYS A 44 -18.60 -6.55 3.22
CA LYS A 44 -18.30 -7.85 2.56
C LYS A 44 -17.55 -7.67 1.25
N ILE A 45 -17.88 -6.64 0.48
CA ILE A 45 -17.20 -6.33 -0.79
C ILE A 45 -15.77 -5.87 -0.50
N VAL A 46 -15.61 -4.92 0.42
CA VAL A 46 -14.30 -4.40 0.83
C VAL A 46 -13.40 -5.52 1.36
N GLU A 47 -13.94 -6.43 2.16
CA GLU A 47 -13.20 -7.60 2.67
C GLU A 47 -12.68 -8.52 1.56
N LYS A 48 -13.42 -8.67 0.45
CA LYS A 48 -12.97 -9.44 -0.73
C LYS A 48 -11.93 -8.70 -1.56
N ILE A 49 -11.96 -7.36 -1.55
CA ILE A 49 -10.99 -6.54 -2.29
C ILE A 49 -9.64 -6.51 -1.57
N PHE A 50 -9.62 -6.50 -0.23
CA PHE A 50 -8.38 -6.32 0.55
C PHE A 50 -7.23 -7.27 0.22
N PRO A 51 -7.41 -8.61 0.07
CA PRO A 51 -6.31 -9.49 -0.30
C PRO A 51 -5.66 -9.10 -1.64
N ILE A 52 -6.47 -8.70 -2.61
CA ILE A 52 -6.00 -8.28 -3.94
C ILE A 52 -5.30 -6.93 -3.82
N TYR A 53 -5.92 -5.98 -3.12
CA TYR A 53 -5.37 -4.63 -2.91
C TYR A 53 -3.99 -4.68 -2.24
N PHE A 54 -3.86 -5.33 -1.08
CA PHE A 54 -2.59 -5.41 -0.37
C PHE A 54 -1.57 -6.28 -1.11
N GLY A 55 -2.02 -7.34 -1.79
CA GLY A 55 -1.15 -8.17 -2.63
C GLY A 55 -0.57 -7.41 -3.83
N LEU A 56 -1.37 -6.56 -4.49
CA LEU A 56 -0.90 -5.70 -5.58
C LEU A 56 0.10 -4.67 -5.08
N CYS A 57 -0.21 -3.96 -3.99
CA CYS A 57 0.73 -2.99 -3.39
C CYS A 57 2.03 -3.65 -2.94
N LEU A 58 1.96 -4.82 -2.30
CA LEU A 58 3.13 -5.60 -1.90
C LEU A 58 3.99 -6.00 -3.11
N GLY A 59 3.36 -6.47 -4.19
CA GLY A 59 4.05 -6.85 -5.42
C GLY A 59 4.75 -5.67 -6.10
N LEU A 60 4.08 -4.52 -6.18
CA LEU A 60 4.65 -3.29 -6.73
C LEU A 60 5.83 -2.78 -5.90
N ASP A 61 5.72 -2.81 -4.57
CA ASP A 61 6.80 -2.42 -3.66
C ASP A 61 7.99 -3.39 -3.78
N ALA A 62 7.75 -4.70 -3.95
CA ALA A 62 8.79 -5.70 -4.14
C ALA A 62 9.53 -5.50 -5.47
N LEU A 63 8.79 -5.27 -6.56
CA LEU A 63 9.37 -4.98 -7.87
C LEU A 63 10.16 -3.66 -7.87
N SER A 64 9.70 -2.66 -7.13
CA SER A 64 10.44 -1.41 -6.90
C SER A 64 11.77 -1.68 -6.21
N LEU A 65 11.76 -2.46 -5.12
CA LEU A 65 12.97 -2.79 -4.38
C LEU A 65 13.96 -3.63 -5.20
N LEU A 66 13.48 -4.49 -6.11
CA LEU A 66 14.35 -5.20 -7.05
C LEU A 66 15.01 -4.26 -8.06
N ALA A 67 14.28 -3.24 -8.55
CA ALA A 67 14.83 -2.26 -9.49
C ALA A 67 15.86 -1.32 -8.82
N VAL A 68 15.75 -1.06 -7.52
CA VAL A 68 16.67 -0.21 -6.74
C VAL A 68 18.14 -0.60 -6.93
N PHE A 69 18.47 -1.90 -7.02
CA PHE A 69 19.85 -2.39 -7.17
C PHE A 69 20.55 -1.86 -8.43
N LYS A 70 19.80 -1.48 -9.47
CA LYS A 70 20.34 -0.90 -10.70
C LYS A 70 20.11 0.61 -10.80
N ALA A 71 19.22 1.16 -9.97
CA ALA A 71 18.79 2.56 -10.02
C ALA A 71 19.76 3.56 -9.38
N ASN A 72 20.75 3.08 -8.60
CA ASN A 72 21.72 3.92 -7.88
C ASN A 72 21.06 5.04 -7.05
N VAL A 73 20.02 4.67 -6.29
CA VAL A 73 19.24 5.61 -5.49
C VAL A 73 19.81 5.78 -4.08
N GLY A 74 19.53 6.93 -3.47
CA GLY A 74 19.96 7.22 -2.09
C GLY A 74 19.31 6.32 -1.03
N PHE A 75 20.02 6.10 0.07
CA PHE A 75 19.62 5.23 1.18
C PHE A 75 18.21 5.51 1.74
N ILE A 76 17.78 6.78 1.77
CA ILE A 76 16.44 7.17 2.26
C ILE A 76 15.33 6.50 1.43
N LEU A 77 15.49 6.42 0.10
CA LEU A 77 14.49 5.80 -0.76
C LEU A 77 14.42 4.28 -0.54
N ILE A 78 15.57 3.64 -0.30
CA ILE A 78 15.64 2.22 0.04
C ILE A 78 14.89 1.95 1.34
N LEU A 79 15.10 2.79 2.37
CA LEU A 79 14.41 2.67 3.65
C LEU A 79 12.88 2.81 3.50
N ILE A 80 12.42 3.78 2.69
CA ILE A 80 11.00 3.97 2.39
C ILE A 80 10.41 2.70 1.76
N LEU A 81 11.08 2.14 0.73
CA LEU A 81 10.60 0.96 0.02
C LEU A 81 10.56 -0.29 0.91
N VAL A 82 11.59 -0.52 1.74
CA VAL A 82 11.60 -1.63 2.70
C VAL A 82 10.47 -1.48 3.72
N LEU A 83 10.22 -0.25 4.19
CA LEU A 83 9.15 0.04 5.14
C LEU A 83 7.77 -0.20 4.50
N THR A 84 7.50 0.32 3.29
CA THR A 84 6.19 0.13 2.65
C THR A 84 5.93 -1.32 2.30
N LEU A 85 6.95 -2.04 1.80
CA LEU A 85 6.89 -3.48 1.56
C LEU A 85 6.51 -4.24 2.84
N THR A 86 7.18 -3.92 3.95
CA THR A 86 6.94 -4.57 5.26
C THR A 86 5.54 -4.27 5.77
N LEU A 87 5.10 -3.01 5.70
CA LEU A 87 3.75 -2.61 6.13
C LEU A 87 2.66 -3.30 5.28
N ASN A 88 2.84 -3.40 3.96
CA ASN A 88 1.92 -4.13 3.09
C ASN A 88 1.91 -5.64 3.39
N ALA A 89 3.07 -6.22 3.72
CA ALA A 89 3.15 -7.63 4.13
C ALA A 89 2.42 -7.86 5.46
N VAL A 90 2.61 -6.98 6.45
CA VAL A 90 1.89 -7.03 7.74
C VAL A 90 0.38 -6.90 7.52
N GLN A 91 -0.06 -6.01 6.62
CA GLN A 91 -1.48 -5.88 6.29
C GLN A 91 -2.05 -7.19 5.73
N LEU A 92 -1.37 -7.78 4.74
CA LEU A 92 -1.84 -8.95 4.03
C LEU A 92 -1.80 -10.23 4.87
N TYR A 93 -0.71 -10.45 5.60
CA TYR A 93 -0.44 -11.74 6.26
C TYR A 93 -0.73 -11.76 7.76
N VAL A 94 -0.88 -10.60 8.41
CA VAL A 94 -1.15 -10.52 9.86
C VAL A 94 -2.48 -9.85 10.13
N ILE A 95 -2.64 -8.60 9.73
CA ILE A 95 -3.82 -7.79 10.09
C ILE A 95 -5.09 -8.35 9.45
N LEU A 96 -5.05 -8.70 8.16
CA LEU A 96 -6.24 -9.16 7.46
C LEU A 96 -6.78 -10.50 7.98
N PRO A 97 -5.95 -11.55 8.19
CA PRO A 97 -6.40 -12.78 8.85
C PRO A 97 -6.96 -12.55 10.25
N GLU A 98 -6.25 -11.77 11.08
CA GLU A 98 -6.67 -11.51 12.48
C GLU A 98 -7.97 -10.70 12.54
N ALA A 99 -8.13 -9.69 11.67
CA ALA A 99 -9.35 -8.90 11.58
C ALA A 99 -10.56 -9.77 11.19
N LYS A 100 -10.36 -10.75 10.30
CA LYS A 100 -11.43 -11.68 9.90
C LYS A 100 -11.90 -12.55 11.07
N GLU A 101 -10.96 -13.07 11.85
CA GLU A 101 -11.26 -13.86 13.05
C GLU A 101 -11.98 -13.02 14.12
N LYS A 102 -11.43 -11.84 14.45
CA LYS A 102 -12.00 -10.95 15.46
C LYS A 102 -13.38 -10.44 15.06
N LYS A 103 -13.67 -10.24 13.77
CA LYS A 103 -15.00 -9.81 13.33
C LYS A 103 -16.12 -10.78 13.74
N LEU A 104 -15.81 -12.06 13.93
CA LEU A 104 -16.75 -13.10 14.36
C LEU A 104 -16.87 -13.20 15.88
N ASN A 105 -15.74 -13.07 16.59
CA ASN A 105 -15.64 -13.44 18.01
C ASN A 105 -15.40 -12.23 18.96
N ASP A 106 -14.89 -11.11 18.45
CA ASP A 106 -14.43 -9.93 19.22
C ASP A 106 -14.58 -8.65 18.38
N TYR A 107 -15.80 -8.09 18.34
CA TYR A 107 -16.10 -6.95 17.48
C TYR A 107 -15.36 -5.66 17.90
N GLU A 108 -15.07 -5.47 19.19
CA GLU A 108 -14.28 -4.32 19.65
C GLU A 108 -12.81 -4.45 19.24
N GLY A 109 -12.23 -5.64 19.36
CA GLY A 109 -10.90 -5.92 18.83
C GLY A 109 -10.81 -5.74 17.32
N PHE A 110 -11.84 -6.16 16.58
CA PHE A 110 -11.94 -5.88 15.13
C PHE A 110 -11.91 -4.38 14.84
N LYS A 111 -12.67 -3.55 15.56
CA LYS A 111 -12.66 -2.09 15.37
C LYS A 111 -11.27 -1.50 15.61
N LYS A 112 -10.55 -1.97 16.64
CA LYS A 112 -9.20 -1.53 16.94
C LYS A 112 -8.23 -1.89 15.81
N LEU A 113 -8.22 -3.15 15.37
CA LEU A 113 -7.40 -3.59 14.23
C LEU A 113 -7.75 -2.86 12.93
N HIS A 114 -9.04 -2.62 12.68
CA HIS A 114 -9.47 -1.87 11.51
C HIS A 114 -8.90 -0.45 11.52
N LYS A 115 -8.95 0.26 12.65
CA LYS A 115 -8.34 1.60 12.78
C LYS A 115 -6.82 1.55 12.55
N ILE A 116 -6.13 0.57 13.13
CA ILE A 116 -4.69 0.36 12.93
C ILE A 116 -4.38 0.13 11.45
N SER A 117 -5.15 -0.73 10.78
CA SER A 117 -5.02 -1.00 9.35
C SER A 117 -5.18 0.28 8.51
N VAL A 118 -6.17 1.12 8.82
CA VAL A 118 -6.37 2.40 8.11
C VAL A 118 -5.16 3.31 8.28
N ILE A 119 -4.62 3.44 9.50
CA ILE A 119 -3.44 4.28 9.77
C ILE A 119 -2.22 3.75 8.99
N ILE A 120 -1.96 2.44 9.05
CA ILE A 120 -0.84 1.83 8.31
C ILE A 120 -1.00 2.06 6.80
N ASN A 121 -2.20 1.89 6.26
CA ASN A 121 -2.46 2.10 4.84
C ASN A 121 -2.21 3.56 4.43
N LEU A 122 -2.66 4.53 5.22
CA LEU A 122 -2.36 5.94 4.96
C LEU A 122 -0.86 6.23 5.03
N SER A 123 -0.14 5.65 6.00
CA SER A 123 1.32 5.76 6.06
C SER A 123 2.00 5.22 4.80
N VAL A 124 1.57 4.06 4.28
CA VAL A 124 2.09 3.50 3.01
C VAL A 124 1.84 4.45 1.84
N VAL A 125 0.66 5.06 1.75
CA VAL A 125 0.32 6.05 0.71
C VAL A 125 1.25 7.25 0.78
N PHE A 126 1.42 7.86 1.96
CA PHE A 126 2.26 9.04 2.12
C PHE A 126 3.76 8.74 1.95
N LEU A 127 4.23 7.58 2.38
CA LEU A 127 5.61 7.13 2.16
C LEU A 127 5.90 6.94 0.67
N ASN A 128 4.98 6.33 -0.08
CA ASN A 128 5.13 6.20 -1.53
C ASN A 128 5.10 7.56 -2.22
N LEU A 129 4.21 8.47 -1.82
CA LEU A 129 4.23 9.85 -2.31
C LEU A 129 5.58 10.54 -2.04
N ALA A 130 6.10 10.43 -0.82
CA ALA A 130 7.39 11.02 -0.46
C ALA A 130 8.53 10.47 -1.33
N GLY A 131 8.55 9.16 -1.61
CA GLY A 131 9.53 8.56 -2.51
C GLY A 131 9.39 8.99 -3.97
N VAL A 132 8.15 9.15 -4.46
CA VAL A 132 7.87 9.72 -5.80
C VAL A 132 8.42 11.14 -5.89
N LEU A 133 8.10 12.00 -4.92
CA LEU A 133 8.60 13.39 -4.88
C LEU A 133 10.13 13.42 -4.78
N TYR A 134 10.73 12.54 -3.98
CA TYR A 134 12.19 12.42 -3.85
C TYR A 134 12.85 12.10 -5.20
N LEU A 135 12.30 11.16 -5.97
CA LEU A 135 12.81 10.81 -7.30
C LEU A 135 12.62 11.93 -8.34
N ILE A 136 11.54 12.71 -8.24
CA ILE A 136 11.27 13.83 -9.16
C ILE A 136 12.21 15.01 -8.90
N PHE A 137 12.39 15.40 -7.63
CA PHE A 137 13.15 16.62 -7.29
C PHE A 137 14.65 16.39 -7.10
N LYS A 138 15.07 15.12 -6.96
CA LYS A 138 16.49 14.75 -6.90
C LYS A 138 16.82 13.72 -7.98
N PRO A 139 16.76 14.12 -9.27
CA PRO A 139 17.24 13.26 -10.34
C PRO A 139 18.74 13.01 -10.13
N PHE A 140 19.14 11.73 -10.14
CA PHE A 140 20.53 11.30 -9.96
C PHE A 140 21.34 11.46 -11.25
#